data_AF-A0A6L4ZHL9-F1
#
_entry.id   AF-A0A6L4ZHL9-F1
#
_cell.length_a   1.000
_cell.length_b   1.000
_cell.length_c   1.000
_cell.angle_alpha   90.00
_cell.angle_beta   90.00
_cell.angle_gamma   90.00
#
_symmetry.space_group_name_H-M   'P 1'
#
loop_
_entity.id
_entity.type
_entity.pdbx_description
1 polymer ?
#
loop_
_entity_poly.entity_id
_entity_poly.type
_entity_poly.pdbx_seq_one_letter_code
_entity_poly.pdbx_strand_id
1 'polypeptide(L)'
;LSEQFVISRTRKNRSQNVDVRKFVKSVRFEQTEKGDFLVMVLEISNQGGAKPVEIATAIYGIDQTDQATLQSRARRSRLYSEINGQEYSLLKANEVSI
;
A
#
# COMPACT_ATOMS: atom_id res chain seq x y z
N LEU A 1 -20.02 -5.75 4.40
CA LEU A 1 -18.65 -5.46 4.91
C LEU A 1 -17.56 -5.67 3.86
N SER A 2 -17.69 -6.59 2.89
CA SER A 2 -16.67 -6.86 1.87
C SER A 2 -16.44 -5.72 0.87
N GLU A 3 -17.47 -4.93 0.55
CA GLU A 3 -17.41 -3.90 -0.49
C GLU A 3 -16.56 -2.68 -0.10
N GLN A 4 -16.34 -2.43 1.19
CA GLN A 4 -15.57 -1.27 1.68
C GLN A 4 -14.09 -1.32 1.27
N PHE A 5 -13.57 -2.51 0.97
CA PHE A 5 -12.18 -2.70 0.56
C PHE A 5 -11.96 -2.70 -0.95
N VAL A 6 -13.01 -2.43 -1.73
CA VAL A 6 -12.94 -2.40 -3.18
C VAL A 6 -12.94 -0.94 -3.64
N ILE A 7 -11.85 -0.53 -4.29
CA ILE A 7 -11.76 0.81 -4.90
C ILE A 7 -11.98 0.72 -6.41
N SER A 8 -12.49 1.80 -7.00
CA SER A 8 -12.62 1.93 -8.45
C SER A 8 -11.45 2.74 -9.00
N ARG A 9 -10.65 2.13 -9.89
CA ARG A 9 -9.60 2.83 -10.65
C ARG A 9 -10.08 3.14 -12.05
N THR A 10 -10.04 4.41 -12.42
CA THR A 10 -10.37 4.84 -13.79
C THR A 10 -9.11 5.25 -14.54
N ARG A 11 -8.82 4.63 -15.68
CA ARG A 11 -7.74 5.05 -16.59
C ARG A 11 -8.21 5.00 -18.04
N LYS A 12 -8.13 6.14 -18.75
CA LYS A 12 -8.34 6.27 -20.22
C LYS A 12 -9.52 5.44 -20.74
N ASN A 13 -10.67 5.50 -20.06
CA ASN A 13 -11.94 4.82 -20.40
C ASN A 13 -12.12 3.37 -19.92
N ARG A 14 -11.26 2.86 -19.04
CA ARG A 14 -11.51 1.60 -18.30
C ARG A 14 -11.64 1.88 -16.81
N SER A 15 -12.72 1.37 -16.22
CA SER A 15 -12.88 1.27 -14.78
C SER A 15 -12.53 -0.14 -14.34
N GLN A 16 -11.71 -0.25 -13.30
CA GLN A 16 -11.36 -1.51 -12.67
C GLN A 16 -11.67 -1.44 -11.18
N ASN A 17 -12.46 -2.39 -10.70
CA ASN A 17 -12.64 -2.61 -9.28
C ASN A 17 -11.46 -3.41 -8.74
N VAL A 18 -10.80 -2.85 -7.74
CA VAL A 18 -9.59 -3.41 -7.13
C VAL A 18 -9.87 -3.65 -5.66
N ASP A 19 -9.88 -4.92 -5.25
CA ASP A 19 -9.86 -5.29 -3.84
C ASP A 19 -8.45 -5.03 -3.29
N VAL A 20 -8.34 -4.03 -2.43
CA VAL A 20 -7.05 -3.53 -1.96
C VAL A 20 -6.35 -4.50 -1.02
N ARG A 21 -7.10 -5.39 -0.36
CA ARG A 21 -6.56 -6.35 0.63
C ARG A 21 -5.56 -7.31 -0.01
N LYS A 22 -5.70 -7.58 -1.31
CA LYS A 22 -4.77 -8.43 -2.08
C LYS A 22 -3.34 -7.89 -2.11
N PHE A 23 -3.16 -6.60 -1.83
CA PHE A 23 -1.86 -5.94 -1.87
C PHE A 23 -1.35 -5.55 -0.49
N VAL A 24 -2.07 -5.88 0.60
CA VAL A 24 -1.69 -5.47 1.96
C VAL A 24 -1.15 -6.68 2.70
N LYS A 25 0.13 -6.64 3.07
CA LYS A 25 0.75 -7.66 3.94
C LYS A 25 0.57 -7.33 5.41
N SER A 26 0.72 -6.06 5.76
CA SER A 26 0.55 -5.60 7.13
C SER A 26 0.11 -4.14 7.19
N VAL A 27 -0.64 -3.82 8.24
CA VAL A 27 -1.01 -2.46 8.63
C VAL A 27 -0.82 -2.37 10.14
N ARG A 28 -0.08 -1.36 10.59
CA ARG A 28 0.14 -1.11 12.01
C ARG A 28 0.24 0.37 12.29
N PHE A 29 -0.13 0.72 13.51
CA PHE A 29 0.01 2.07 14.02
C PHE A 29 1.27 2.14 14.87
N GLU A 30 2.14 3.10 14.57
CA GLU A 30 3.39 3.35 15.30
C GLU A 30 3.35 4.75 15.88
N GLN A 31 3.44 4.86 17.20
CA GLN A 31 3.62 6.14 17.88
C GLN A 31 5.11 6.36 18.11
N THR A 32 5.60 7.55 17.75
CA THR A 32 7.00 7.93 17.95
C THR A 32 7.07 9.34 18.53
N GLU A 33 8.24 9.75 19.00
CA GLU A 33 8.48 11.14 19.45
C GLU A 33 8.21 12.19 18.35
N LYS A 34 8.21 11.78 17.07
CA LYS A 34 7.97 12.63 15.90
C LYS A 34 6.49 12.67 15.49
N GLY A 35 5.63 11.96 16.21
CA GLY A 35 4.20 11.84 15.95
C GLY A 35 3.75 10.41 15.66
N ASP A 36 2.49 10.33 15.25
CA ASP A 36 1.77 9.09 14.99
C ASP A 36 1.81 8.72 13.50
N PHE A 37 2.14 7.46 13.23
CA PHE A 37 2.33 6.95 11.88
C PHE A 37 1.45 5.72 11.62
N LEU A 38 0.74 5.74 10.50
CA LEU A 38 0.16 4.54 9.93
C LEU A 38 1.19 3.90 8.99
N VAL A 39 1.75 2.77 9.40
CA VAL A 39 2.75 2.03 8.63
C VAL A 39 2.06 0.88 7.91
N MET A 40 2.28 0.81 6.60
CA MET A 40 1.70 -0.21 5.73
C MET A 40 2.80 -0.90 4.94
N VAL A 41 2.72 -2.23 4.89
CA VAL A 41 3.53 -3.05 3.98
C VAL A 41 2.64 -3.47 2.83
N LEU A 42 3.05 -3.09 1.62
CA LEU A 42 2.31 -3.36 0.40
C LEU A 42 3.08 -4.29 -0.53
N GLU A 43 2.37 -5.27 -1.08
CA GLU A 43 2.89 -6.14 -2.12
C GLU A 43 2.82 -5.46 -3.49
N ILE A 44 3.93 -5.55 -4.23
CA ILE A 44 4.00 -5.16 -5.64
C ILE A 44 4.21 -6.44 -6.44
N SER A 45 3.28 -6.75 -7.34
CA SER A 45 3.29 -7.96 -8.15
C SER A 45 3.18 -7.66 -9.64
N ASN A 46 3.40 -8.66 -10.48
CA ASN A 46 3.16 -8.58 -11.93
C ASN A 46 1.67 -8.33 -12.28
N GLN A 47 0.75 -8.61 -11.34
CA GLN A 47 -0.67 -8.32 -11.49
C GLN A 47 -1.03 -6.89 -11.06
N GLY A 48 -0.05 -6.12 -10.59
CA GLY A 48 -0.20 -4.75 -10.15
C GLY A 48 0.12 -4.57 -8.66
N GLY A 49 -0.33 -3.43 -8.13
CA GLY A 49 -0.16 -3.06 -6.72
C GLY A 49 -1.25 -2.09 -6.29
N ALA A 50 -1.22 -1.68 -5.02
CA ALA A 50 -2.04 -0.60 -4.49
C ALA A 50 -1.19 0.54 -3.93
N LYS A 51 -1.70 1.76 -4.04
CA LYS A 51 -1.09 2.94 -3.43
C LYS A 51 -1.47 2.98 -1.94
N PRO A 52 -0.58 3.45 -1.04
CA PRO A 52 -0.92 3.61 0.37
C PRO A 52 -2.20 4.41 0.63
N VAL A 53 -2.44 5.46 -0.16
CA VAL A 53 -3.65 6.28 -0.06
C VAL A 53 -4.90 5.48 -0.39
N GLU A 54 -4.87 4.63 -1.42
CA GLU A 54 -5.99 3.76 -1.79
C GLU A 54 -6.34 2.78 -0.66
N ILE A 55 -5.32 2.25 0.03
CA ILE A 55 -5.51 1.40 1.22
C ILE A 55 -6.16 2.19 2.35
N ALA A 56 -5.60 3.36 2.69
CA ALA A 56 -6.08 4.18 3.78
C ALA A 56 -7.53 4.62 3.55
N THR A 57 -7.86 5.04 2.32
CA THR A 57 -9.24 5.34 1.91
C THR A 57 -10.19 4.18 2.13
N ALA A 58 -9.80 2.98 1.72
CA ALA A 58 -10.61 1.79 1.86
C ALA A 58 -10.81 1.36 3.33
N ILE A 59 -9.76 1.45 4.16
CA ILE A 59 -9.82 1.07 5.57
C ILE A 59 -10.65 2.07 6.39
N TYR A 60 -10.45 3.37 6.16
CA TYR A 60 -11.02 4.43 7.01
C TYR A 60 -12.21 5.14 6.38
N GLY A 61 -12.65 4.73 5.19
CA GLY A 61 -13.81 5.34 4.51
C GLY A 61 -13.58 6.80 4.12
N ILE A 62 -12.35 7.16 3.74
CA ILE A 62 -11.97 8.54 3.46
C ILE A 62 -12.58 8.98 2.12
N ASP A 63 -13.10 10.20 2.07
CA ASP A 63 -13.70 10.73 0.85
C ASP A 63 -12.65 11.06 -0.23
N GLN A 64 -13.11 11.37 -1.45
CA GLN A 64 -12.19 11.72 -2.54
C GLN A 64 -11.51 13.09 -2.36
N THR A 65 -12.12 13.99 -1.59
CA THR A 65 -11.60 15.33 -1.33
C THR A 65 -10.34 15.26 -0.48
N ASP A 66 -10.33 14.40 0.52
CA ASP A 66 -9.25 14.22 1.48
C ASP A 66 -8.14 13.30 0.97
N GLN A 67 -8.39 12.52 -0.09
CA GLN A 67 -7.38 11.68 -0.74
C GLN A 67 -6.18 12.47 -1.24
N ALA A 68 -6.40 13.66 -1.82
CA ALA A 68 -5.31 14.49 -2.34
C ALA A 68 -4.37 14.95 -1.22
N THR A 69 -4.93 15.32 -0.07
CA THR A 69 -4.18 15.70 1.13
C THR A 69 -3.35 14.53 1.64
N LEU A 70 -3.93 13.33 1.70
CA LEU A 70 -3.20 12.11 2.12
C LEU A 70 -2.07 11.76 1.16
N GLN A 71 -2.26 11.97 -0.14
CA GLN A 71 -1.23 11.68 -1.13
C GLN A 71 0.04 12.52 -0.91
N SER A 72 -0.10 13.77 -0.48
CA SER A 72 1.06 14.61 -0.12
C SER A 72 1.79 14.14 1.14
N ARG A 73 1.10 13.42 2.03
CA ARG A 73 1.61 12.93 3.33
C ARG A 73 2.13 11.51 3.26
N ALA A 74 1.69 10.73 2.27
CA ALA A 74 2.14 9.37 2.04
C ALA A 74 3.61 9.36 1.58
N ARG A 75 4.52 8.95 2.47
CA ARG A 75 5.94 8.80 2.16
C ARG A 75 6.26 7.34 1.91
N ARG A 76 6.87 7.02 0.76
CA ARG A 76 7.48 5.71 0.53
C ARG A 76 8.84 5.70 1.21
N SER A 77 8.99 4.87 2.23
CA SER A 77 10.19 4.84 3.07
C SER A 77 11.20 3.79 2.61
N ARG A 78 10.77 2.56 2.29
CA ARG A 78 11.67 1.44 1.98
C ARG A 78 11.05 0.47 0.98
N LEU A 79 11.90 -0.18 0.18
CA LEU A 79 11.56 -1.33 -0.63
C LEU A 79 12.41 -2.52 -0.16
N TYR A 80 11.79 -3.69 -0.09
CA TYR A 80 12.44 -4.93 0.28
C TYR A 80 11.79 -6.09 -0.47
N SER A 81 12.52 -7.20 -0.56
CA SER A 81 12.01 -8.49 -1.04
C SER A 81 11.75 -9.40 0.15
N GLU A 82 10.69 -10.19 0.11
CA GLU A 82 10.41 -11.20 1.14
C GLU A 82 10.70 -12.59 0.55
N ILE A 83 11.57 -13.37 1.19
CA ILE A 83 11.85 -14.77 0.83
C ILE A 83 11.69 -15.60 2.08
N ASN A 84 10.81 -16.61 2.05
CA ASN A 84 10.51 -17.49 3.19
C ASN A 84 10.13 -16.73 4.49
N GLY A 85 9.42 -15.61 4.38
CA GLY A 85 9.02 -14.79 5.54
C GLY A 85 10.10 -13.84 6.07
N GLN A 86 11.27 -13.78 5.41
CA GLN A 86 12.36 -12.89 5.80
C GLN A 86 12.49 -11.73 4.83
N GLU A 87 12.59 -10.51 5.36
CA GLU A 87 12.74 -9.27 4.59
C GLU A 87 14.21 -9.01 4.22
N TYR A 88 14.47 -8.75 2.94
CA TYR A 88 15.78 -8.45 2.38
C TYR A 88 15.75 -7.07 1.73
N SER A 89 16.63 -6.16 2.18
CA SER A 89 16.81 -4.87 1.51
C SER A 89 17.19 -5.08 0.04
N LEU A 90 16.61 -4.30 -0.88
CA LEU A 90 16.89 -4.43 -2.32
C LEU A 90 18.38 -4.24 -2.68
N LEU A 91 19.18 -3.60 -1.83
CA LEU A 91 20.63 -3.52 -2.00
C LEU A 91 21.34 -4.89 -1.89
N LYS A 92 20.69 -5.89 -1.27
CA LYS A 92 21.14 -7.29 -1.21
C LYS A 92 20.40 -8.21 -2.20
N ALA A 93 19.31 -7.75 -2.80
CA ALA A 93 18.47 -8.59 -3.67
C ALA A 93 19.16 -8.94 -5.01
N ASN A 94 20.17 -8.17 -5.43
CA ASN A 94 21.00 -8.52 -6.60
C ASN A 94 21.94 -9.72 -6.36
N GLU A 95 22.12 -10.16 -5.11
CA GLU A 95 22.95 -11.33 -4.76
C GLU A 95 22.12 -12.61 -4.63
N VAL A 96 20.79 -12.51 -4.68
CA VAL A 96 19.90 -13.69 -4.68
C VAL A 96 19.56 -14.00 -6.14
N SER A 97 20.42 -14.79 -6.78
CA SER A 97 20.13 -15.38 -8.08
C SER A 97 18.87 -16.24 -8.00
N ILE A 98 17.92 -15.98 -8.89
CA ILE A 98 16.73 -16.82 -9.15
C ILE A 98 17.18 -18.09 -9.87
#